data_AF-A0A1H1EX30-F1
#
_entry.id   AF-A0A1H1EX30-F1
#
_cell.length_a   1.000
_cell.length_b   1.000
_cell.length_c   1.000
_cell.angle_alpha   90.00
_cell.angle_beta   90.00
_cell.angle_gamma   90.00
#
_symmetry.space_group_name_H-M   'P 1'
#
loop_
_entity.id
_entity.type
_entity.pdbx_description
1 polymer ?
#
loop_
_entity_poly.entity_id
_entity_poly.type
_entity_poly.pdbx_seq_one_letter_code
_entity_poly.pdbx_strand_id
1 'polypeptide(L)'
;MDTFTGRELYEAFHADYDAVTDRDARIYDAQGRLLAAGRLAGLRLDESSGAEVVEYSFTSLHPDLPWDAAHRIELAPQPVQ
;
A
#
# COMPACT_ATOMS: atom_id res chain seq x y z
N MET A 1 -5.65 -14.13 1.78
CA MET A 1 -5.79 -12.69 1.54
C MET A 1 -5.24 -12.05 2.79
N ASP A 2 -4.25 -11.18 2.63
CA ASP A 2 -3.44 -10.72 3.76
C ASP A 2 -3.88 -9.30 4.11
N THR A 3 -4.10 -9.04 5.39
CA THR A 3 -4.54 -7.73 5.87
C THR A 3 -3.43 -7.11 6.69
N PHE A 4 -3.08 -5.87 6.37
CA PHE A 4 -2.03 -5.09 7.01
C PHE A 4 -2.60 -3.74 7.44
N THR A 5 -2.04 -3.19 8.50
CA THR A 5 -2.07 -1.74 8.74
C THR A 5 -1.07 -1.04 7.82
N GLY A 6 -1.20 0.28 7.64
CA GLY A 6 -0.22 1.07 6.89
C GLY A 6 1.21 0.91 7.42
N ARG A 7 1.36 0.73 8.74
CA ARG A 7 2.65 0.44 9.37
C ARG A 7 3.16 -0.98 9.08
N GLU A 8 2.33 -2.00 9.25
CA GLU A 8 2.77 -3.38 8.97
C GLU A 8 3.12 -3.57 7.49
N LEU A 9 2.38 -2.93 6.58
CA LEU A 9 2.69 -2.95 5.16
C LEU A 9 4.03 -2.28 4.87
N TYR A 10 4.32 -1.17 5.56
CA TYR A 10 5.61 -0.48 5.46
C TYR A 10 6.77 -1.38 5.88
N GLU A 11 6.64 -2.06 7.02
CA GLU A 11 7.64 -3.02 7.51
C GLU A 11 7.79 -4.21 6.57
N ALA A 12 6.67 -4.76 6.06
CA ALA A 12 6.68 -5.87 5.12
C ALA A 12 7.38 -5.50 3.80
N PHE A 13 7.14 -4.28 3.29
CA PHE A 13 7.79 -3.80 2.09
C PHE A 13 9.31 -3.63 2.25
N HIS A 14 9.77 -3.19 3.43
CA HIS A 14 11.20 -3.11 3.73
C HIS A 14 11.85 -4.47 3.91
N ALA A 15 11.09 -5.46 4.38
CA ALA A 15 11.56 -6.83 4.51
C ALA A 15 11.63 -7.54 3.15
N ASP A 16 10.61 -7.36 2.30
CA ASP A 16 10.49 -8.00 1.00
C ASP A 16 9.59 -7.19 0.05
N TYR A 17 10.23 -6.33 -0.76
CA TYR A 17 9.56 -5.45 -1.73
C TYR A 17 8.75 -6.25 -2.77
N ASP A 18 9.33 -7.33 -3.30
CA ASP A 18 8.73 -8.13 -4.37
C ASP A 18 7.52 -8.91 -3.87
N ALA A 19 7.51 -9.32 -2.60
CA ALA A 19 6.38 -10.01 -1.99
C ALA A 19 5.14 -9.11 -1.79
N VAL A 20 5.33 -7.80 -1.75
CA VAL A 20 4.31 -6.79 -1.45
C VAL A 20 3.84 -6.06 -2.71
N THR A 21 4.73 -5.78 -3.65
CA THR A 21 4.41 -5.10 -4.91
C THR A 21 3.79 -6.04 -5.95
N ASP A 22 3.19 -5.47 -6.99
CA ASP A 22 2.48 -6.16 -8.08
C ASP A 22 1.24 -6.97 -7.64
N ARG A 23 0.77 -6.76 -6.41
CA ARG A 23 -0.48 -7.34 -5.88
C ARG A 23 -1.62 -6.35 -5.95
N ASP A 24 -2.83 -6.87 -6.21
CA ASP A 24 -4.04 -6.08 -6.03
C ASP A 24 -4.20 -5.74 -4.54
N ALA A 25 -4.46 -4.48 -4.25
CA ALA A 25 -4.62 -3.92 -2.92
C ALA A 25 -5.95 -3.16 -2.82
N ARG A 26 -6.59 -3.23 -1.66
CA ARG A 26 -7.72 -2.37 -1.28
C ARG A 26 -7.38 -1.65 0.01
N ILE A 27 -7.52 -0.33 0.02
CA ILE A 27 -7.19 0.52 1.17
C ILE A 27 -8.48 1.06 1.76
N TYR A 28 -8.62 0.95 3.07
CA TYR A 28 -9.77 1.42 3.82
C TYR A 28 -9.34 2.38 4.93
N ASP A 29 -10.19 3.35 5.24
CA ASP A 29 -10.03 4.19 6.42
C ASP A 29 -10.35 3.42 7.72
N ALA A 30 -10.15 4.09 8.86
CA ALA A 30 -10.45 3.53 10.18
C ALA A 30 -11.95 3.22 10.41
N GLN A 31 -12.84 3.77 9.58
CA GLN A 31 -14.28 3.49 9.60
C GLN A 31 -14.67 2.35 8.65
N GLY A 32 -13.70 1.76 7.92
CA GLY A 32 -13.91 0.69 6.96
C GLY A 32 -14.43 1.16 5.61
N ARG A 33 -14.37 2.46 5.29
CA ARG A 33 -14.73 2.97 3.96
C ARG A 33 -13.57 2.76 3.00
N LEU A 34 -13.87 2.24 1.82
CA LEU A 34 -12.87 2.04 0.76
C LEU A 34 -12.38 3.41 0.26
N LEU A 35 -11.08 3.64 0.39
CA LEU A 35 -10.40 4.84 -0.09
C LEU A 35 -9.84 4.65 -1.51
N ALA A 36 -9.20 3.50 -1.75
CA ALA A 36 -8.57 3.18 -3.04
C ALA A 36 -8.54 1.67 -3.29
N ALA A 37 -8.52 1.27 -4.56
CA ALA A 37 -8.33 -0.12 -4.96
C ALA A 37 -7.56 -0.22 -6.28
N GLY A 38 -6.67 -1.19 -6.39
CA GLY A 38 -5.91 -1.44 -7.61
C GLY A 38 -4.63 -2.17 -7.33
N ARG A 39 -3.77 -2.34 -8.34
CA ARG A 39 -2.48 -3.00 -8.17
C ARG A 39 -1.45 -2.04 -7.58
N LEU A 40 -0.91 -2.41 -6.42
CA LEU A 40 0.12 -1.67 -5.70
C LEU A 40 1.43 -1.74 -6.48
N ALA A 41 1.87 -0.62 -7.02
CA ALA A 41 3.03 -0.54 -7.91
C ALA A 41 4.33 -0.17 -7.18
N GLY A 42 4.25 0.48 -6.02
CA GLY A 42 5.40 0.85 -5.23
C GLY A 42 5.06 1.85 -4.13
N LEU A 43 6.06 2.11 -3.28
CA LEU A 43 6.09 3.19 -2.31
C LEU A 43 7.17 4.18 -2.77
N ARG A 44 6.85 5.47 -2.88
CA ARG A 44 7.84 6.53 -3.12
C ARG A 44 8.41 7.04 -1.79
N LEU A 45 9.60 7.63 -1.84
CA LEU A 45 10.22 8.41 -0.77
C LEU A 45 10.27 9.86 -1.24
N ASP A 46 9.69 10.81 -0.49
CA ASP A 46 9.85 12.23 -0.80
C ASP A 46 11.16 12.77 -0.18
N GLU A 47 12.22 12.75 -0.99
CA GLU A 47 13.55 13.27 -0.62
C GLU A 47 13.55 14.78 -0.34
N SER A 48 12.49 15.53 -0.70
CA SER A 48 12.42 16.99 -0.50
C SER A 48 12.25 17.38 0.96
N SER A 49 11.75 16.46 1.79
CA SER A 49 11.44 16.70 3.21
C SER A 49 12.31 15.88 4.16
N GLY A 50 13.13 14.96 3.64
CA GLY A 50 13.82 13.94 4.44
C GLY A 50 12.86 13.03 5.22
N ALA A 51 11.57 13.06 4.87
CA ALA A 51 10.54 12.22 5.44
C ALA A 51 10.14 11.15 4.43
N GLU A 52 10.00 9.93 4.91
CA GLU A 52 9.59 8.79 4.09
C GLU A 52 8.09 8.94 3.79
N VAL A 53 7.74 9.77 2.79
CA VAL A 53 6.36 9.92 2.33
C VAL A 53 6.05 8.76 1.42
N VAL A 54 5.52 7.72 2.03
CA VAL A 54 4.95 6.61 1.30
C VAL A 54 3.72 7.10 0.54
N GLU A 55 3.70 6.88 -0.77
CA GLU A 55 2.52 7.09 -1.61
C GLU A 55 2.06 5.74 -2.15
N TYR A 56 0.76 5.49 -2.10
CA TYR A 56 0.19 4.31 -2.73
C TYR A 56 0.04 4.56 -4.23
N SER A 57 0.98 4.08 -5.04
CA SER A 57 0.84 4.16 -6.50
C SER A 57 0.03 2.97 -7.02
N PHE A 58 -1.08 3.27 -7.70
CA PHE A 58 -1.93 2.27 -8.34
C PHE A 58 -1.78 2.36 -9.87
N THR A 59 -1.61 1.22 -10.54
CA THR A 59 -1.58 1.20 -12.02
C THR A 59 -2.95 1.50 -12.66
N SER A 60 -4.03 1.50 -11.87
CA SER A 60 -5.40 1.80 -12.29
C SER A 60 -5.88 3.12 -11.68
N LEU A 61 -6.04 4.17 -12.50
CA LEU A 61 -6.83 5.43 -12.40
C LEU A 61 -7.26 6.00 -11.01
N HIS A 62 -6.64 5.63 -9.90
CA HIS A 62 -6.92 6.17 -8.59
C HIS A 62 -6.00 7.37 -8.30
N PRO A 63 -6.49 8.40 -7.60
CA PRO A 63 -5.62 9.45 -7.10
C PRO A 63 -4.59 8.83 -6.15
N ASP A 64 -3.35 9.31 -6.23
CA ASP A 64 -2.32 8.97 -5.25
C ASP A 64 -2.87 9.31 -3.86
N LEU A 65 -2.94 8.29 -3.00
CA LEU A 65 -3.43 8.43 -1.64
C LEU A 65 -2.23 8.63 -0.71
N PRO A 66 -2.20 9.69 0.12
CA PRO A 66 -1.15 9.85 1.12
C PRO A 66 -1.20 8.68 2.09
N TRP A 67 -0.03 8.16 2.47
CA TRP A 67 0.06 7.09 3.44
C TRP A 67 -0.43 7.52 4.82
N ASP A 68 -1.09 6.58 5.49
CA ASP A 68 -1.49 6.68 6.89
C ASP A 68 -1.25 5.32 7.54
N ALA A 69 -0.52 5.32 8.66
CA ALA A 69 -0.24 4.13 9.46
C ALA A 69 -1.52 3.41 9.92
N ALA A 70 -2.64 4.14 10.07
CA ALA A 70 -3.92 3.63 10.52
C ALA A 70 -4.80 3.07 9.40
N HIS A 71 -4.42 3.23 8.13
CA HIS A 71 -5.17 2.62 7.03
C HIS A 71 -5.12 1.10 7.13
N ARG A 72 -6.25 0.46 6.82
CA ARG A 72 -6.32 -0.99 6.63
C ARG A 72 -6.08 -1.27 5.15
N ILE A 73 -5.08 -2.07 4.84
CA ILE A 73 -4.74 -2.51 3.50
C ILE A 73 -4.98 -4.02 3.38
N GLU A 74 -5.80 -4.40 2.42
CA GLU A 74 -6.04 -5.80 2.07
C GLU A 74 -5.29 -6.11 0.77
N LEU A 75 -4.28 -6.98 0.83
CA LEU A 75 -3.58 -7.50 -0.34
C LEU A 75 -4.22 -8.80 -0.81
N ALA A 76 -4.52 -8.88 -2.11
CA ALA A 76 -4.89 -10.11 -2.78
C ALA A 76 -3.81 -11.18 -2.55
N PRO A 77 -4.15 -12.48 -2.44
CA PRO A 77 -3.17 -13.55 -2.26
C PRO A 77 -2.02 -13.43 -3.27
N GLN A 78 -0.80 -13.77 -2.86
CA GLN A 78 0.30 -13.85 -3.82
C GLN A 78 -0.10 -14.81 -4.96
N PRO A 79 0.10 -14.41 -6.22
CA PRO A 79 -0.08 -15.32 -7.32
C PRO A 79 0.90 -16.48 -7.12
N VAL A 80 0.35 -17.67 -6.84
CA VAL A 80 1.13 -18.91 -6.81
C VAL A 80 1.58 -19.14 -8.25
N GLN A 81 2.87 -18.94 -8.53
CA GLN A 81 3.46 -19.28 -9.82
C GLN A 81 3.38 -20.78 -10.09
#